data_AF-A0AAN5YDE3-F1
#
_entry.id   AF-A0AAN5YDE3-F1
#
_cell.length_a   1.000
_cell.length_b   1.000
_cell.length_c   1.000
_cell.angle_alpha   90.00
_cell.angle_beta   90.00
_cell.angle_gamma   90.00
#
_symmetry.space_group_name_H-M   'P 1'
#
loop_
_entity.id
_entity.type
_entity.pdbx_description
1 polymer ?
#
loop_
_entity_poly.entity_id
_entity_poly.type
_entity_poly.pdbx_seq_one_letter_code
_entity_poly.pdbx_strand_id
1 'polypeptide(L)'
;MTSFLILLFFILSIGVGVYRGAILQGIHSIGLLVAYLFAVLFYQNLVDLVTLWVPYVGFDIENTFVYYPVALLQNMDIIYFRLVALLAIILLVWIVTKLIVFGLRDLKFKEMDIQWNGILGGLFGFFSAWFWSFFILMFMSVLTFEGVQTALSNSSVADFIILNTPILSGQVFNILLQGLGNLPF
;
A
#
# COMPACT_ATOMS: atom_id res chain seq x y z
N MET A 1 19.10 -6.69 -0.39
CA MET A 1 18.85 -6.04 0.93
C MET A 1 17.38 -5.68 1.12
N THR A 2 16.70 -5.13 0.10
CA THR A 2 15.27 -4.77 0.14
C THR A 2 14.35 -5.92 0.54
N SER A 3 14.48 -7.11 -0.08
CA SER A 3 13.70 -8.29 0.29
C SER A 3 13.78 -8.64 1.77
N PHE A 4 14.97 -8.54 2.36
CA PHE A 4 15.18 -8.80 3.78
C PHE A 4 14.42 -7.80 4.67
N LEU A 5 14.44 -6.50 4.31
CA LEU A 5 13.69 -5.47 5.04
C LEU A 5 12.18 -5.70 4.97
N ILE A 6 11.66 -6.10 3.81
CA ILE A 6 10.24 -6.42 3.63
C ILE A 6 9.86 -7.63 4.49
N LEU A 7 10.65 -8.71 4.45
CA LEU A 7 10.40 -9.91 5.26
C LEU A 7 10.50 -9.61 6.77
N LEU A 8 11.45 -8.77 7.19
CA LEU A 8 11.55 -8.32 8.58
C LEU A 8 10.31 -7.52 9.00
N PHE A 9 9.83 -6.61 8.14
CA PHE A 9 8.59 -5.87 8.38
C PHE A 9 7.37 -6.80 8.52
N PHE A 10 7.30 -7.87 7.74
CA PHE A 10 6.24 -8.89 7.88
C PHE A 10 6.33 -9.62 9.22
N ILE A 11 7.52 -10.08 9.63
CA ILE A 11 7.71 -10.77 10.92
C ILE A 11 7.32 -9.85 12.09
N LEU A 12 7.75 -8.59 12.08
CA LEU A 12 7.40 -7.62 13.12
C LEU A 12 5.89 -7.37 13.17
N SER A 13 5.26 -7.22 12.01
CA SER A 13 3.82 -6.99 11.92
C SER A 13 2.99 -8.19 12.37
N ILE A 14 3.45 -9.42 12.08
CA ILE A 14 2.87 -10.65 12.63
C ILE A 14 2.99 -10.64 14.14
N GLY A 15 4.17 -10.36 14.70
CA GLY A 15 4.38 -10.31 16.15
C GLY A 15 3.47 -9.29 16.84
N VAL A 16 3.31 -8.10 16.25
CA VAL A 16 2.36 -7.08 16.73
C VAL A 16 0.91 -7.59 16.66
N GLY A 17 0.55 -8.29 15.59
CA GLY A 17 -0.77 -8.90 15.42
C GLY A 17 -1.07 -9.97 16.48
N VAL A 18 -0.11 -10.87 16.74
CA VAL A 18 -0.19 -11.89 17.79
C VAL A 18 -0.40 -11.23 19.16
N TYR A 19 0.38 -10.18 19.46
CA TYR A 19 0.30 -9.46 20.75
C TYR A 19 -1.04 -8.74 20.94
N ARG A 20 -1.59 -8.13 19.88
CA ARG A 20 -2.89 -7.43 19.91
C ARG A 20 -4.09 -8.38 19.96
N GLY A 21 -3.93 -9.61 19.48
CA GLY A 21 -5.01 -10.58 19.33
C GLY A 21 -5.88 -10.34 18.10
N ALA A 22 -6.68 -11.35 17.76
CA ALA A 22 -7.47 -11.43 16.54
C ALA A 22 -8.51 -10.33 16.41
N ILE A 23 -9.23 -10.01 17.48
CA ILE A 23 -10.33 -9.04 17.44
C ILE A 23 -9.80 -7.64 17.13
N LEU A 24 -8.86 -7.16 17.95
CA LEU A 24 -8.32 -5.80 17.79
C LEU A 24 -7.57 -5.63 16.46
N GLN A 25 -6.77 -6.64 16.08
CA GLN A 25 -6.04 -6.59 14.82
C GLN A 25 -6.99 -6.77 13.62
N GLY A 26 -8.06 -7.54 13.76
CA GLY A 26 -9.12 -7.69 12.76
C GLY A 26 -9.84 -6.38 12.48
N ILE A 27 -10.20 -5.60 13.50
CA ILE A 27 -10.81 -4.27 13.32
C ILE A 27 -9.85 -3.34 12.57
N HIS A 28 -8.54 -3.38 12.89
CA HIS A 28 -7.54 -2.63 12.14
C HIS A 28 -7.47 -3.03 10.67
N SER A 29 -7.49 -4.34 10.37
CA SER A 29 -7.46 -4.86 9.00
C SER A 29 -8.72 -4.49 8.22
N ILE A 30 -9.90 -4.58 8.85
CA ILE A 30 -11.17 -4.17 8.23
C ILE A 30 -11.16 -2.67 7.93
N GLY A 31 -10.72 -1.84 8.87
CA GLY A 31 -10.63 -0.41 8.61
C GLY A 31 -9.62 -0.03 7.53
N LEU A 32 -8.56 -0.83 7.35
CA LEU A 32 -7.63 -0.69 6.23
C LEU A 32 -8.32 -1.01 4.89
N LEU A 33 -9.13 -2.08 4.84
CA LEU A 33 -9.95 -2.41 3.67
C LEU A 33 -10.97 -1.30 3.37
N VAL A 34 -11.65 -0.77 4.38
CA VAL A 34 -12.58 0.36 4.23
C VAL A 34 -11.84 1.58 3.69
N ALA A 35 -10.66 1.90 4.22
CA ALA A 35 -9.83 3.00 3.75
C ALA A 35 -9.48 2.85 2.25
N TYR A 36 -9.11 1.64 1.82
CA TYR A 36 -8.87 1.35 0.41
C TYR A 36 -10.13 1.53 -0.44
N LEU A 37 -11.28 0.99 -0.02
CA LEU A 37 -12.53 1.12 -0.76
C LEU A 37 -12.94 2.59 -0.93
N PHE A 38 -12.82 3.40 0.13
CA PHE A 38 -13.03 4.84 0.05
C PHE A 38 -12.05 5.49 -0.93
N ALA A 39 -10.77 5.11 -0.90
CA ALA A 39 -9.79 5.65 -1.83
C ALA A 39 -10.13 5.33 -3.29
N VAL A 40 -10.53 4.09 -3.61
CA VAL A 40 -10.95 3.71 -4.97
C VAL A 40 -12.16 4.51 -5.45
N LEU A 41 -13.10 4.84 -4.56
CA LEU A 41 -14.31 5.60 -4.91
C LEU A 41 -14.05 7.10 -5.08
N PHE A 42 -13.11 7.67 -4.33
CA PHE A 42 -12.98 9.14 -4.21
C PHE A 42 -11.63 9.71 -4.69
N TYR A 43 -10.66 8.89 -5.13
CA TYR A 43 -9.34 9.38 -5.54
C TYR A 43 -9.41 10.45 -6.62
N GLN A 44 -10.30 10.30 -7.62
CA GLN A 44 -10.43 11.24 -8.74
C GLN A 44 -10.71 12.67 -8.25
N ASN A 45 -11.60 12.80 -7.25
CA ASN A 45 -11.97 14.09 -6.67
C ASN A 45 -10.80 14.77 -5.95
N LEU A 46 -9.77 14.01 -5.56
CA LEU A 46 -8.61 14.52 -4.82
C LEU A 46 -7.40 14.77 -5.73
N VAL A 47 -7.38 14.25 -6.98
CA VAL A 47 -6.25 14.42 -7.90
C VAL A 47 -5.94 15.89 -8.12
N ASP A 48 -6.94 16.70 -8.46
CA ASP A 48 -6.76 18.13 -8.73
C ASP A 48 -6.13 18.87 -7.53
N LEU A 49 -6.59 18.55 -6.31
CA LEU A 49 -6.01 19.12 -5.10
C LEU A 49 -4.56 18.68 -4.94
N VAL A 50 -4.26 17.40 -5.14
CA VAL A 50 -2.90 16.88 -4.99
C VAL A 50 -1.94 17.53 -5.99
N THR A 51 -2.36 17.79 -7.23
CA THR A 51 -1.50 18.45 -8.23
C THR A 51 -1.05 19.85 -7.81
N LEU A 52 -1.84 20.55 -6.98
CA LEU A 52 -1.53 21.90 -6.51
C LEU A 52 -0.59 21.91 -5.30
N TRP A 53 -0.67 20.88 -4.44
CA TRP A 53 0.03 20.87 -3.14
C TRP A 53 1.28 19.99 -3.13
N VAL A 54 1.33 18.94 -3.95
CA VAL A 54 2.41 17.97 -3.93
C VAL A 54 3.32 18.19 -5.15
N PRO A 55 4.58 18.60 -4.95
CA PRO A 55 5.49 18.82 -6.06
C PRO A 55 5.85 17.49 -6.72
N TYR A 56 5.67 17.42 -8.04
CA TYR A 56 6.21 16.32 -8.83
C TYR A 56 7.67 16.62 -9.16
N VAL A 57 8.57 15.81 -8.61
CA VAL A 57 9.97 15.80 -9.02
C VAL A 57 9.99 15.13 -10.39
N GLY A 58 10.23 15.91 -11.44
CA GLY A 58 10.22 15.44 -12.83
C GLY A 58 11.08 14.19 -13.04
N PHE A 59 10.81 13.49 -14.14
CA PHE A 59 11.64 12.38 -14.57
C PHE A 59 12.78 12.87 -15.46
N ASP A 60 13.93 12.22 -15.34
CA ASP A 60 14.99 12.33 -16.32
C ASP A 60 14.78 11.22 -17.35
N ILE A 61 15.03 11.51 -18.64
CA ILE A 61 14.90 10.53 -19.71
C ILE A 61 15.95 9.41 -19.55
N GLU A 62 17.05 9.70 -18.84
CA GLU A 62 18.07 8.72 -18.47
C GLU A 62 17.61 7.78 -17.33
N ASN A 63 16.66 8.21 -16.50
CA ASN A 63 16.16 7.41 -15.38
C ASN A 63 15.09 6.42 -15.84
N THR A 64 15.44 5.14 -15.84
CA THR A 64 14.50 4.07 -16.22
C THR A 64 13.63 3.68 -15.02
N PHE A 65 12.32 3.69 -15.22
CA PHE A 65 11.36 3.13 -14.27
C PHE A 65 11.31 1.61 -14.42
N VAL A 66 11.46 0.87 -13.32
CA VAL A 66 11.51 -0.61 -13.34
C VAL A 66 10.21 -1.23 -13.85
N TYR A 67 9.06 -0.64 -13.48
CA TYR A 67 7.74 -1.24 -13.71
C TYR A 67 6.89 -0.52 -14.77
N TYR A 68 7.39 0.56 -15.36
CA TYR A 68 6.65 1.36 -16.33
C TYR A 68 7.38 1.43 -17.69
N PRO A 69 6.71 1.09 -18.80
CA PRO A 69 7.30 1.15 -20.13
C PRO A 69 7.60 2.59 -20.57
N VAL A 70 8.56 2.73 -21.48
CA VAL A 70 8.99 4.03 -22.07
C VAL A 70 7.83 4.84 -22.64
N ALA A 71 6.83 4.17 -23.23
CA ALA A 71 5.64 4.81 -23.79
C ALA A 71 4.79 5.56 -22.76
N LEU A 72 4.89 5.22 -21.47
CA LEU A 72 4.14 5.87 -20.39
C LEU A 72 4.91 6.99 -19.71
N LEU A 73 6.21 7.22 -20.02
CA LEU A 73 7.05 8.22 -19.35
C LEU A 73 6.43 9.62 -19.35
N GLN A 74 5.82 10.02 -20.48
CA GLN A 74 5.17 11.32 -20.63
C GLN A 74 3.95 11.51 -19.72
N ASN A 75 3.38 10.44 -19.16
CA ASN A 75 2.21 10.45 -18.29
C ASN A 75 2.54 10.05 -16.84
N MET A 76 3.84 10.02 -16.47
CA MET A 76 4.26 9.63 -15.11
C MET A 76 3.81 10.60 -14.04
N ASP A 77 3.60 11.87 -14.38
CA ASP A 77 2.99 12.88 -13.53
C ASP A 77 1.54 12.51 -13.18
N ILE A 78 0.73 12.14 -14.18
CA ILE A 78 -0.66 11.71 -13.98
C ILE A 78 -0.71 10.46 -13.09
N ILE A 79 0.16 9.48 -13.35
CA ILE A 79 0.27 8.24 -12.55
C ILE A 79 0.66 8.57 -11.11
N TYR A 80 1.65 9.45 -10.92
CA TYR A 80 2.08 9.92 -9.61
C TYR A 80 0.94 10.56 -8.83
N PHE A 81 0.23 11.53 -9.43
CA PHE A 81 -0.83 12.25 -8.74
C PHE A 81 -2.03 11.36 -8.40
N ARG A 82 -2.40 10.41 -9.26
CA ARG A 82 -3.43 9.41 -8.97
C ARG A 82 -3.04 8.52 -7.80
N LEU A 83 -1.80 8.05 -7.76
CA LEU A 83 -1.30 7.21 -6.68
C LEU A 83 -1.25 7.99 -5.35
N VAL A 84 -0.74 9.22 -5.37
CA VAL A 84 -0.67 10.08 -4.18
C VAL A 84 -2.08 10.40 -3.66
N ALA A 85 -3.04 10.69 -4.52
CA ALA A 85 -4.44 10.90 -4.13
C ALA A 85 -5.02 9.66 -3.45
N LEU A 86 -4.79 8.47 -4.01
CA LEU A 86 -5.24 7.21 -3.43
C LEU A 86 -4.62 6.99 -2.04
N LEU A 87 -3.30 7.16 -1.91
CA LEU A 87 -2.57 7.05 -0.65
C LEU A 87 -3.04 8.07 0.40
N ALA A 88 -3.30 9.31 -0.01
CA ALA A 88 -3.78 10.35 0.89
C ALA A 88 -5.14 10.00 1.51
N ILE A 89 -6.07 9.46 0.71
CA ILE A 89 -7.37 9.00 1.22
C ILE A 89 -7.20 7.78 2.13
N ILE A 90 -6.38 6.80 1.72
CA ILE A 90 -6.09 5.63 2.58
C ILE A 90 -5.57 6.11 3.93
N LEU A 91 -4.58 7.00 3.95
CA LEU A 91 -3.98 7.51 5.17
C LEU A 91 -5.00 8.25 6.04
N LEU A 92 -5.84 9.11 5.45
CA LEU A 92 -6.86 9.87 6.17
C LEU A 92 -7.88 8.93 6.83
N VAL A 93 -8.48 8.02 6.06
CA VAL A 93 -9.50 7.08 6.59
C VAL A 93 -8.88 6.07 7.57
N TRP A 94 -7.64 5.65 7.34
CA TRP A 94 -6.89 4.81 8.26
C TRP A 94 -6.62 5.52 9.60
N ILE A 95 -6.24 6.80 9.59
CA ILE A 95 -6.09 7.59 10.82
C ILE A 95 -7.42 7.67 11.58
N VAL A 96 -8.53 7.94 10.89
CA VAL A 96 -9.87 7.94 11.50
C VAL A 96 -10.19 6.58 12.13
N THR A 97 -9.89 5.49 11.42
CA THR A 97 -10.04 4.13 11.97
C THR A 97 -9.21 3.95 13.23
N LYS A 98 -7.95 4.42 13.25
CA LYS A 98 -7.08 4.32 14.44
C LYS A 98 -7.66 5.07 15.64
N LEU A 99 -8.26 6.24 15.42
CA LEU A 99 -8.93 7.01 16.48
C LEU A 99 -10.15 6.26 17.03
N ILE A 100 -10.97 5.67 16.16
CA ILE A 100 -12.12 4.85 16.58
C ILE A 100 -11.65 3.64 17.39
N VAL A 101 -10.66 2.89 16.88
CA VAL A 101 -10.13 1.71 17.57
C VAL A 101 -9.48 2.06 18.91
N PHE A 102 -8.86 3.23 19.02
CA PHE A 102 -8.29 3.71 20.27
C PHE A 102 -9.36 3.79 21.38
N GLY A 103 -10.56 4.28 21.07
CA GLY A 103 -11.69 4.31 22.01
C GLY A 103 -12.26 2.92 22.33
N LEU A 104 -12.04 1.93 21.47
CA LEU A 104 -12.51 0.55 21.64
C LEU A 104 -11.50 -0.34 22.39
N ARG A 105 -10.35 0.17 22.81
CA ARG A 105 -9.27 -0.62 23.45
C ARG A 105 -9.69 -1.32 24.74
N ASP A 106 -10.68 -0.77 25.44
CA ASP A 106 -11.21 -1.35 26.69
C ASP A 106 -12.13 -2.54 26.43
N LEU A 107 -12.52 -2.78 25.18
CA LEU A 107 -13.19 -4.00 24.73
C LEU A 107 -12.18 -5.15 24.63
N LYS A 108 -11.55 -5.50 25.75
CA LYS A 108 -10.87 -6.78 25.92
C LYS A 108 -11.96 -7.86 25.99
N PHE A 109 -12.43 -8.28 24.83
CA PHE A 109 -13.31 -9.44 24.72
C PHE A 109 -12.56 -10.67 25.23
N LYS A 110 -13.11 -11.18 26.31
CA LYS A 110 -12.75 -12.38 27.05
C LYS A 110 -13.27 -13.60 26.30
N GLU A 111 -12.52 -14.71 26.38
CA GLU A 111 -12.83 -16.07 25.92
C GLU A 111 -12.75 -16.36 24.41
N MET A 112 -11.63 -16.03 23.77
CA MET A 112 -11.17 -16.82 22.62
C MET A 112 -10.01 -17.70 23.07
N ASP A 113 -9.90 -18.93 22.56
CA ASP A 113 -8.76 -19.79 22.84
C ASP A 113 -7.47 -19.02 22.52
N ILE A 114 -6.57 -18.93 23.50
CA ILE A 114 -5.37 -18.08 23.48
C ILE A 114 -4.53 -18.41 22.24
N GLN A 115 -4.50 -19.68 21.84
CA GLN A 115 -3.77 -20.13 20.65
C GLN A 115 -4.37 -19.60 19.35
N TRP A 116 -5.68 -19.75 19.15
CA TRP A 116 -6.37 -19.24 17.95
C TRP A 116 -6.39 -17.72 17.90
N ASN A 117 -6.43 -17.05 19.05
CA ASN A 117 -6.34 -15.59 19.14
C ASN A 117 -5.00 -15.04 18.66
N GLY A 118 -3.91 -15.68 19.07
CA GLY A 118 -2.57 -15.33 18.58
C GLY A 118 -2.44 -15.57 17.08
N ILE A 119 -2.84 -16.74 16.60
CA ILE A 119 -2.70 -17.13 15.17
C ILE A 119 -3.50 -16.18 14.26
N LEU A 120 -4.78 -15.96 14.55
CA LEU A 120 -5.62 -15.06 13.73
C LEU A 120 -5.14 -13.61 13.83
N GLY A 121 -4.69 -13.17 15.02
CA GLY A 121 -4.05 -11.87 15.19
C GLY A 121 -2.82 -11.71 14.30
N GLY A 122 -1.94 -12.71 14.29
CA GLY A 122 -0.75 -12.75 13.43
C GLY A 122 -1.10 -12.73 11.94
N LEU A 123 -2.13 -13.48 11.51
CA LEU A 123 -2.60 -13.49 10.13
C LEU A 123 -3.13 -12.12 9.69
N PHE A 124 -3.92 -11.45 10.53
CA PHE A 124 -4.37 -10.08 10.26
C PHE A 124 -3.21 -9.07 10.29
N GLY A 125 -2.19 -9.31 11.12
CA GLY A 125 -0.93 -8.57 11.14
C GLY A 125 -0.18 -8.68 9.81
N PHE A 126 -0.03 -9.90 9.30
CA PHE A 126 0.56 -10.18 8.00
C PHE A 126 -0.22 -9.51 6.87
N PHE A 127 -1.55 -9.65 6.85
CA PHE A 127 -2.41 -9.00 5.87
C PHE A 127 -2.20 -7.48 5.83
N SER A 128 -2.22 -6.84 7.00
CA SER A 128 -1.96 -5.39 7.10
C SER A 128 -0.56 -5.02 6.59
N ALA A 129 0.45 -5.83 6.90
CA ALA A 129 1.81 -5.60 6.45
C ALA A 129 1.92 -5.72 4.93
N TRP A 130 1.32 -6.76 4.35
CA TRP A 130 1.30 -6.96 2.90
C TRP A 130 0.65 -5.78 2.19
N PHE A 131 -0.50 -5.33 2.69
CA PHE A 131 -1.20 -4.16 2.16
C PHE A 131 -0.32 -2.90 2.17
N TRP A 132 0.32 -2.58 3.30
CA TRP A 132 1.18 -1.40 3.40
C TRP A 132 2.43 -1.54 2.54
N SER A 133 3.06 -2.72 2.52
CA SER A 133 4.20 -2.98 1.63
C SER A 133 3.83 -2.79 0.18
N PHE A 134 2.67 -3.27 -0.27
CA PHE A 134 2.18 -3.03 -1.63
C PHE A 134 2.15 -1.53 -1.96
N PHE A 135 1.48 -0.73 -1.12
CA PHE A 135 1.32 0.71 -1.38
C PHE A 135 2.63 1.51 -1.25
N ILE A 136 3.50 1.15 -0.31
CA ILE A 136 4.83 1.77 -0.17
C ILE A 136 5.69 1.46 -1.40
N LEU A 137 5.72 0.20 -1.84
CA LEU A 137 6.49 -0.21 -3.00
C LEU A 137 5.94 0.38 -4.31
N MET A 138 4.62 0.46 -4.43
CA MET A 138 3.97 1.18 -5.54
C MET A 138 4.32 2.67 -5.53
N PHE A 139 4.38 3.31 -4.36
CA PHE A 139 4.81 4.71 -4.30
C PHE A 139 6.27 4.86 -4.75
N MET A 140 7.15 3.98 -4.25
CA MET A 140 8.55 3.93 -4.64
C MET A 140 8.74 3.69 -6.15
N SER A 141 7.86 2.90 -6.78
CA SER A 141 7.96 2.59 -8.21
C SER A 141 7.77 3.81 -9.11
N VAL A 142 7.05 4.83 -8.64
CA VAL A 142 6.80 6.08 -9.39
C VAL A 142 7.84 7.17 -9.07
N LEU A 143 8.76 6.93 -8.12
CA LEU A 143 9.83 7.88 -7.82
C LEU A 143 10.99 7.74 -8.82
N THR A 144 11.52 8.86 -9.30
CA THR A 144 12.57 8.90 -10.34
C THR A 144 13.98 8.69 -9.81
N PHE A 145 14.14 8.39 -8.51
CA PHE A 145 15.44 8.22 -7.89
C PHE A 145 16.10 6.89 -8.29
N GLU A 146 17.28 6.94 -8.91
CA GLU A 146 18.05 5.76 -9.35
C GLU A 146 18.27 4.75 -8.21
N GLY A 147 18.61 5.22 -7.00
CA GLY A 147 18.81 4.34 -5.85
C GLY A 147 17.54 3.58 -5.44
N VAL A 148 16.37 4.20 -5.59
CA VAL A 148 15.08 3.56 -5.33
C VAL A 148 14.77 2.52 -6.42
N GLN A 149 14.94 2.90 -7.69
CA GLN A 149 14.71 2.00 -8.83
C GLN A 149 15.65 0.79 -8.78
N THR A 150 16.93 0.99 -8.46
CA THR A 150 17.91 -0.09 -8.27
C THR A 150 17.57 -0.99 -7.08
N ALA A 151 17.04 -0.43 -5.99
CA ALA A 151 16.61 -1.22 -4.84
C ALA A 151 15.39 -2.09 -5.14
N LEU A 152 14.50 -1.63 -6.03
CA LEU A 152 13.34 -2.38 -6.51
C LEU A 152 13.75 -3.49 -7.48
N SER A 153 14.56 -3.18 -8.50
CA SER A 153 15.00 -4.15 -9.51
C SER A 153 15.80 -5.33 -8.95
N ASN A 154 16.49 -5.14 -7.83
CA ASN A 154 17.25 -6.18 -7.14
C ASN A 154 16.41 -7.00 -6.13
N SER A 155 15.09 -6.87 -6.14
CA SER A 155 14.22 -7.41 -5.10
C SER A 155 13.06 -8.22 -5.67
N SER A 156 13.26 -9.53 -5.80
CA SER A 156 12.21 -10.46 -6.25
C SER A 156 10.95 -10.44 -5.37
N VAL A 157 11.08 -10.12 -4.08
CA VAL A 157 9.93 -9.96 -3.18
C VAL A 157 9.16 -8.68 -3.51
N ALA A 158 9.85 -7.61 -3.92
CA ALA A 158 9.18 -6.38 -4.35
C ALA A 158 8.46 -6.59 -5.69
N ASP A 159 9.10 -7.28 -6.64
CA ASP A 159 8.47 -7.67 -7.91
C ASP A 159 7.22 -8.50 -7.68
N PHE A 160 7.30 -9.49 -6.79
CA PHE A 160 6.15 -10.33 -6.45
C PHE A 160 5.01 -9.51 -5.85
N ILE A 161 5.30 -8.63 -4.90
CA ILE A 161 4.27 -7.80 -4.28
C ILE A 161 3.66 -6.83 -5.31
N ILE A 162 4.46 -6.10 -6.09
CA ILE A 162 3.96 -5.12 -7.05
C ILE A 162 3.14 -5.79 -8.17
N LEU A 163 3.68 -6.86 -8.77
CA LEU A 163 3.12 -7.44 -9.99
C LEU A 163 2.11 -8.55 -9.73
N ASN A 164 2.23 -9.27 -8.61
CA ASN A 164 1.48 -10.52 -8.37
C ASN A 164 0.63 -10.49 -7.09
N THR A 165 0.40 -9.33 -6.46
CA THR A 165 -0.56 -9.25 -5.35
C THR A 165 -1.96 -9.48 -5.89
N PRO A 166 -2.67 -10.53 -5.45
CA PRO A 166 -4.01 -10.84 -5.95
C PRO A 166 -4.94 -9.64 -5.79
N ILE A 167 -5.72 -9.35 -6.83
CA ILE A 167 -6.68 -8.25 -6.90
C ILE A 167 -6.02 -6.85 -6.91
N LEU A 168 -5.17 -6.51 -5.94
CA LEU A 168 -4.61 -5.17 -5.78
C LEU A 168 -3.72 -4.75 -6.94
N SER A 169 -2.84 -5.62 -7.44
CA SER A 169 -1.94 -5.29 -8.56
C SER A 169 -2.75 -4.83 -9.76
N GLY A 170 -3.66 -5.67 -10.26
CA GLY A 170 -4.50 -5.34 -11.41
C GLY A 170 -5.40 -4.12 -11.17
N GLN A 171 -6.07 -4.03 -10.01
CA GLN A 171 -6.95 -2.90 -9.72
C GLN A 171 -6.21 -1.57 -9.66
N VAL A 172 -5.09 -1.51 -8.94
CA VAL A 172 -4.35 -0.26 -8.76
C VAL A 172 -3.68 0.13 -10.08
N PHE A 173 -3.06 -0.79 -10.83
CA PHE A 173 -2.55 -0.44 -12.16
C PHE A 173 -3.64 0.06 -13.10
N ASN A 174 -4.83 -0.55 -13.09
CA ASN A 174 -5.96 -0.07 -13.91
C ASN A 174 -6.40 1.36 -13.52
N ILE A 175 -6.44 1.67 -12.23
CA ILE A 175 -6.74 3.04 -11.74
C ILE A 175 -5.66 4.01 -12.19
N LEU A 176 -4.39 3.67 -11.99
CA LEU A 176 -3.27 4.55 -12.34
C LEU A 176 -3.18 4.82 -13.84
N LEU A 177 -3.47 3.81 -14.66
CA LEU A 177 -3.33 3.86 -16.11
C LEU A 177 -4.61 4.16 -16.87
N GLN A 178 -5.69 4.45 -16.16
CA GLN A 178 -6.99 4.75 -16.76
C GLN A 178 -6.87 5.86 -17.84
N GLY A 179 -7.16 5.50 -19.09
CA GLY A 179 -7.06 6.42 -20.24
C GLY A 179 -5.66 6.64 -20.81
N LEU A 180 -4.63 5.93 -20.31
CA LEU A 180 -3.22 6.06 -20.73
C LEU A 180 -2.69 4.83 -21.50
N GLY A 181 -3.45 3.73 -21.53
CA GLY A 181 -3.06 2.44 -22.12
C GLY A 181 -3.12 1.30 -21.10
N ASN A 182 -2.94 0.06 -21.55
CA ASN A 182 -2.92 -1.12 -20.67
C ASN A 182 -1.49 -1.64 -20.50
N LEU A 183 -1.16 -2.16 -19.31
CA LEU A 183 0.03 -2.98 -19.13
C LEU A 183 -0.22 -4.38 -19.71
N PRO A 184 0.81 -5.04 -20.27
CA PRO A 184 0.67 -6.34 -20.94
C PRO A 184 0.48 -7.53 -19.98
N PHE A 185 0.26 -7.30 -18.69
CA PHE A 185 0.17 -8.31 -17.64
C PHE A 185 -1.10 -8.17 -16.81
#